data_AF-A0A969M747-F1
#
_entry.id   AF-A0A969M747-F1
#
_cell.length_a   1.000
_cell.length_b   1.000
_cell.length_c   1.000
_cell.angle_alpha   90.00
_cell.angle_beta   90.00
_cell.angle_gamma   90.00
#
_symmetry.space_group_name_H-M   'P 1'
#
loop_
_entity.id
_entity.type
_entity.pdbx_description
1 polymer ?
#
loop_
_entity_poly.entity_id
_entity_poly.type
_entity_poly.pdbx_seq_one_letter_code
_entity_poly.pdbx_strand_id
1 'polypeptide(L)'
;MNKAIRSVRRSSVIRLCAAVLMLIAGAAILFVAAPRTIAAVVSGAGEPIIRQINKHEDVSAQDLQTVIDAQRRGLFWAKDADMEMKLGLAHMLLAEKQAVNDPARAIHLEQARQALRTSVARAPANPYPWTLLAYTEFLITAKWAEPAIAALRMSILTGPHEPRMVWSRLRLSLIAWDSLGEQDRDLVMEQLRYAWELEPDTVVKLVQNLNATNLLRAALIADKEASAELEDRLRQANPDS
;
A
#
# COMPACT_ATOMS: atom_id res chain seq x y z
N MET A 1 30.55 -2.04 65.88
CA MET A 1 29.45 -1.07 65.64
C MET A 1 29.53 -0.30 64.31
N ASN A 2 30.71 -0.09 63.71
CA ASN A 2 30.88 0.78 62.53
C ASN A 2 30.47 0.17 61.14
N LYS A 3 30.35 -1.17 61.04
CA LYS A 3 29.93 -1.85 59.78
C LYS A 3 28.41 -1.78 59.53
N ALA A 4 27.59 -1.81 60.57
CA ALA A 4 26.12 -1.80 60.44
C ALA A 4 25.56 -0.45 59.96
N ILE A 5 26.18 0.66 60.35
CA ILE A 5 25.75 2.01 59.91
C ILE A 5 26.09 2.25 58.43
N ARG A 6 27.21 1.69 57.94
CA ARG A 6 27.60 1.79 56.51
C ARG A 6 26.71 0.96 55.58
N SER A 7 26.19 -0.18 56.01
CA SER A 7 25.29 -1.01 55.18
C SER A 7 23.91 -0.36 54.98
N VAL A 8 23.36 0.28 56.02
CA VAL A 8 22.09 1.01 55.94
C VAL A 8 22.18 2.17 54.95
N ARG A 9 23.24 2.99 55.02
CA ARG A 9 23.42 4.15 54.13
C ARG A 9 23.59 3.76 52.66
N ARG A 10 24.27 2.64 52.38
CA ARG A 10 24.44 2.09 51.02
C ARG A 10 23.11 1.62 50.43
N SER A 11 22.22 1.05 51.24
CA SER A 11 20.91 0.60 50.81
C SER A 11 19.97 1.76 50.41
N SER A 12 20.03 2.90 51.10
CA SER A 12 19.21 4.07 50.79
C SER A 12 19.64 4.75 49.48
N VAL A 13 20.95 4.84 49.21
CA VAL A 13 21.47 5.41 47.95
C VAL A 13 21.06 4.54 46.76
N ILE A 14 21.17 3.21 46.88
CA ILE A 14 20.75 2.29 45.79
C ILE A 14 19.26 2.42 45.49
N ARG A 15 18.40 2.52 46.52
CA ARG A 15 16.94 2.71 46.34
C ARG A 15 16.61 4.04 45.66
N LEU A 16 17.30 5.13 46.03
CA LEU A 16 17.12 6.43 45.41
C LEU A 16 17.53 6.40 43.93
N CYS A 17 18.69 5.82 43.61
CA CYS A 17 19.14 5.66 42.23
C CYS A 17 18.16 4.83 41.40
N ALA A 18 17.65 3.72 41.94
CA ALA A 18 16.65 2.90 41.26
C ALA A 18 15.34 3.67 41.01
N ALA A 19 14.85 4.43 41.99
CA ALA A 19 13.65 5.26 41.84
C ALA A 19 13.81 6.33 40.75
N VAL A 20 14.96 7.02 40.73
CA VAL A 20 15.29 8.01 39.70
C VAL A 20 15.36 7.36 38.31
N LEU A 21 16.02 6.20 38.19
CA LEU A 21 16.09 5.46 36.93
C LEU A 21 14.70 5.03 36.43
N MET A 22 13.83 4.54 37.31
CA MET A 22 12.45 4.19 36.95
C MET A 22 11.64 5.40 36.50
N LEU A 23 11.81 6.55 37.15
CA LEU A 23 11.12 7.78 36.77
C LEU A 23 11.60 8.30 35.41
N ILE A 24 12.90 8.27 35.15
CA ILE A 24 13.49 8.64 33.86
C ILE A 24 12.98 7.69 32.76
N ALA A 25 13.00 6.38 33.01
CA ALA A 25 12.49 5.40 32.06
C ALA A 25 11.00 5.62 31.77
N GLY A 26 10.18 5.85 32.80
CA GLY A 26 8.75 6.14 32.65
C GLY A 26 8.49 7.42 31.85
N ALA A 27 9.23 8.49 32.14
CA ALA A 27 9.13 9.74 31.39
C ALA A 27 9.57 9.58 29.93
N ALA A 28 10.64 8.82 29.66
CA ALA A 28 11.09 8.52 28.30
C ALA A 28 10.05 7.72 27.51
N ILE A 29 9.40 6.72 28.14
CA ILE A 29 8.32 5.96 27.52
C ILE A 29 7.14 6.87 27.17
N LEU A 30 6.70 7.73 28.11
CA LEU A 30 5.61 8.68 27.85
C LEU A 30 5.95 9.68 26.75
N PHE A 31 7.19 10.17 26.72
CA PHE A 31 7.67 11.09 25.69
C PHE A 31 7.62 10.47 24.29
N VAL A 32 7.90 9.16 24.16
CA VAL A 32 7.83 8.43 22.88
C VAL A 32 6.40 7.99 22.54
N ALA A 33 5.59 7.63 23.54
CA ALA A 33 4.25 7.11 23.34
C ALA A 33 3.23 8.22 23.03
N ALA A 34 3.30 9.35 23.74
CA ALA A 34 2.30 10.41 23.65
C ALA A 34 2.11 10.96 22.22
N PRO A 35 3.17 11.30 21.46
CA PRO A 35 2.99 11.78 20.08
C PRO A 35 2.32 10.75 19.18
N ARG A 36 2.65 9.45 19.32
CA ARG A 36 2.02 8.39 18.55
C ARG A 36 0.54 8.19 18.91
N THR A 37 0.21 8.25 20.19
CA THR A 37 -1.18 8.16 20.64
C THR A 37 -2.00 9.34 20.15
N ILE A 38 -1.48 10.57 20.24
CA ILE A 38 -2.15 11.77 19.73
C ILE A 38 -2.34 11.65 18.21
N ALA A 39 -1.28 11.25 17.48
CA ALA A 39 -1.34 11.05 16.04
C ALA A 39 -2.46 10.08 15.63
N ALA A 40 -2.55 8.93 16.30
CA ALA A 40 -3.58 7.92 16.03
C ALA A 40 -5.00 8.43 16.32
N VAL A 41 -5.18 9.21 17.40
CA VAL A 41 -6.49 9.79 17.73
C VAL A 41 -6.92 10.82 16.68
N VAL A 42 -6.03 11.73 16.28
CA VAL A 42 -6.39 12.80 15.33
C VAL A 42 -6.51 12.30 13.89
N SER A 43 -5.76 11.25 13.51
CA SER A 43 -5.87 10.62 12.19
C SER A 43 -7.09 9.70 12.08
N GLY A 44 -7.59 9.20 13.21
CA GLY A 44 -8.73 8.28 13.29
C GLY A 44 -10.03 8.84 12.70
N ALA A 45 -10.17 10.16 12.59
CA ALA A 45 -11.32 10.80 11.96
C ALA A 45 -11.51 10.42 10.47
N GLY A 46 -10.42 10.09 9.76
CA GLY A 46 -10.48 9.65 8.36
C GLY A 46 -10.73 8.15 8.18
N GLU A 47 -10.62 7.35 9.24
CA GLU A 47 -10.64 5.88 9.15
C GLU A 47 -11.99 5.30 8.66
N PRO A 48 -13.17 5.85 9.03
CA PRO A 48 -14.44 5.42 8.45
C PRO A 48 -14.46 5.54 6.92
N ILE A 49 -13.90 6.63 6.38
CA ILE A 49 -13.86 6.91 4.95
C ILE A 49 -12.86 5.97 4.24
N ILE A 50 -11.70 5.70 4.86
CA ILE A 50 -10.76 4.69 4.36
C ILE A 50 -11.42 3.30 4.27
N ARG A 51 -12.25 2.93 5.25
CA ARG A 51 -12.99 1.67 5.19
C ARG A 51 -14.02 1.64 4.06
N GLN A 52 -14.66 2.77 3.74
CA GLN A 52 -15.57 2.89 2.59
C GLN A 52 -14.80 2.71 1.28
N ILE A 53 -13.64 3.38 1.14
CA ILE A 53 -12.74 3.23 -0.02
C ILE A 53 -12.33 1.75 -0.21
N ASN A 54 -11.93 1.08 0.87
CA ASN A 54 -11.53 -0.34 0.81
C ASN A 54 -12.68 -1.30 0.44
N LYS A 55 -13.93 -0.88 0.65
CA LYS A 55 -15.13 -1.60 0.21
C LYS A 55 -15.57 -1.24 -1.20
N HIS A 56 -14.82 -0.37 -1.89
CA HIS A 56 -15.15 0.16 -3.21
C HIS A 56 -16.47 0.96 -3.21
N GLU A 57 -16.82 1.58 -2.07
CA GLU A 57 -17.94 2.51 -1.96
C GLU A 57 -17.53 3.88 -2.54
N ASP A 58 -18.46 4.60 -3.18
CA ASP A 58 -18.18 5.95 -3.66
C ASP A 58 -18.05 6.91 -2.47
N VAL A 59 -16.98 7.70 -2.49
CA VAL A 59 -16.66 8.69 -1.46
C VAL A 59 -16.67 10.09 -2.07
N SER A 60 -17.18 11.08 -1.35
CA SER A 60 -17.24 12.45 -1.87
C SER A 60 -15.87 13.13 -1.86
N ALA A 61 -15.71 14.20 -2.63
CA ALA A 61 -14.52 15.06 -2.55
C ALA A 61 -14.31 15.64 -1.14
N GLN A 62 -15.40 15.92 -0.42
CA GLN A 62 -15.37 16.43 0.95
C GLN A 62 -14.88 15.35 1.94
N ASP A 63 -15.26 14.09 1.73
CA ASP A 63 -14.76 12.97 2.53
C ASP A 63 -13.25 12.78 2.32
N LEU A 64 -12.80 12.85 1.07
CA LEU A 64 -11.36 12.79 0.75
C LEU A 64 -10.59 13.95 1.40
N GLN A 65 -11.15 15.16 1.42
CA GLN A 65 -10.54 16.29 2.13
C GLN A 65 -10.47 16.05 3.64
N THR A 66 -11.49 15.42 4.22
CA THR A 66 -11.50 15.02 5.64
C THR A 66 -10.37 14.04 5.96
N VAL A 67 -10.11 13.07 5.07
CA VAL A 67 -8.96 12.16 5.18
C VAL A 67 -7.64 12.93 5.10
N ILE A 68 -7.48 13.79 4.11
CA ILE A 68 -6.26 14.61 3.93
C ILE A 68 -5.96 15.42 5.21
N ASP A 69 -6.95 16.12 5.74
CA ASP A 69 -6.78 16.95 6.93
C ASP A 69 -6.48 16.11 8.19
N ALA A 70 -7.13 14.95 8.32
CA ALA A 70 -6.86 14.02 9.42
C ALA A 70 -5.44 13.46 9.37
N GLN A 71 -4.97 13.00 8.21
CA GLN A 71 -3.62 12.46 8.07
C GLN A 71 -2.55 13.54 8.26
N ARG A 72 -2.75 14.76 7.74
CA ARG A 72 -1.82 15.89 7.96
C ARG A 72 -1.69 16.24 9.44
N ARG A 73 -2.80 16.27 10.18
CA ARG A 73 -2.75 16.46 11.65
C ARG A 73 -2.03 15.31 12.34
N GLY A 74 -2.25 14.06 11.91
CA GLY A 74 -1.53 12.90 12.46
C GLY A 74 -0.02 13.00 12.24
N LEU A 75 0.40 13.33 11.02
CA LEU A 75 1.79 13.46 10.61
C LEU A 75 2.56 14.58 11.31
N PHE A 76 1.85 15.62 11.77
CA PHE A 76 2.44 16.64 12.64
C PHE A 76 2.95 16.04 13.97
N TRP A 77 2.26 15.05 14.51
CA TRP A 77 2.59 14.42 15.78
C TRP A 77 3.51 13.21 15.64
N ALA A 78 3.33 12.39 14.59
CA ALA A 78 4.14 11.21 14.38
C ALA A 78 4.42 10.98 12.90
N LYS A 79 5.69 10.75 12.58
CA LYS A 79 6.12 10.35 11.24
C LYS A 79 5.80 8.87 11.02
N ASP A 80 4.74 8.58 10.28
CA ASP A 80 4.19 7.23 10.11
C ASP A 80 3.97 6.89 8.62
N ALA A 81 4.32 5.66 8.21
CA ALA A 81 4.26 5.26 6.81
C ALA A 81 2.81 5.02 6.32
N ASP A 82 1.92 4.53 7.18
CA ASP A 82 0.51 4.27 6.87
C ASP A 82 -0.26 5.58 6.71
N MET A 83 0.01 6.58 7.56
CA MET A 83 -0.56 7.92 7.41
C MET A 83 -0.15 8.59 6.10
N GLU A 84 1.13 8.50 5.72
CA GLU A 84 1.61 9.01 4.42
C GLU A 84 0.96 8.27 3.24
N MET A 85 0.78 6.95 3.34
CA MET A 85 0.10 6.15 2.32
C MET A 85 -1.36 6.58 2.16
N LYS A 86 -2.11 6.71 3.26
CA LYS A 86 -3.51 7.15 3.28
C LYS A 86 -3.67 8.58 2.77
N LEU A 87 -2.72 9.47 3.10
CA LEU A 87 -2.66 10.82 2.55
C LEU A 87 -2.46 10.79 1.03
N GLY A 88 -1.52 9.96 0.56
CA GLY A 88 -1.26 9.77 -0.86
C GLY A 88 -2.47 9.24 -1.64
N LEU A 89 -3.13 8.21 -1.09
CA LEU A 89 -4.37 7.64 -1.63
C LEU A 89 -5.47 8.69 -1.75
N ALA A 90 -5.70 9.48 -0.69
CA ALA A 90 -6.76 10.50 -0.70
C ALA A 90 -6.50 11.59 -1.75
N HIS A 91 -5.25 12.05 -1.88
CA HIS A 91 -4.87 12.98 -2.94
C HIS A 91 -5.03 12.38 -4.34
N MET A 92 -4.63 11.13 -4.55
CA MET A 92 -4.79 10.43 -5.83
C MET A 92 -6.26 10.33 -6.24
N LEU A 93 -7.13 9.86 -5.34
CA LEU A 93 -8.57 9.73 -5.60
C LEU A 93 -9.24 11.08 -5.83
N LEU A 94 -8.81 12.13 -5.12
CA LEU A 94 -9.34 13.47 -5.32
C LEU A 94 -8.95 14.02 -6.70
N ALA A 95 -7.73 13.71 -7.17
CA ALA A 95 -7.30 14.05 -8.53
C ALA A 95 -8.10 13.33 -9.61
N GLU A 96 -8.47 12.06 -9.40
CA GLU A 96 -9.29 11.29 -10.35
C GLU A 96 -10.72 11.82 -10.48
N LYS A 97 -11.24 12.52 -9.46
CA LYS A 97 -12.54 13.21 -9.52
C LYS A 97 -12.49 14.53 -10.29
N GLN A 98 -11.30 15.06 -10.59
CA GLN A 98 -11.13 16.30 -11.36
C GLN A 98 -11.03 16.02 -12.87
N ALA A 99 -11.38 17.02 -13.67
CA ALA A 99 -11.18 16.94 -15.12
C ALA A 99 -9.67 16.84 -15.45
N VAL A 100 -9.33 16.17 -16.55
CA VAL A 100 -7.93 15.94 -16.97
C VAL A 100 -7.13 17.25 -17.09
N ASN A 101 -7.79 18.32 -17.54
CA ASN A 101 -7.21 19.64 -17.77
C ASN A 101 -7.32 20.59 -16.55
N ASP A 102 -7.85 20.13 -15.43
CA ASP A 102 -7.97 20.94 -14.22
C ASP A 102 -6.60 21.12 -13.56
N PRO A 103 -6.12 22.36 -13.31
CA PRO A 103 -4.88 22.59 -12.58
C PRO A 103 -4.84 21.93 -11.19
N ALA A 104 -5.98 21.81 -10.51
CA ALA A 104 -6.09 21.14 -9.22
C ALA A 104 -5.70 19.65 -9.31
N ARG A 105 -6.01 18.99 -10.44
CA ARG A 105 -5.63 17.59 -10.68
C ARG A 105 -4.12 17.41 -10.58
N ALA A 106 -3.34 18.26 -11.23
CA ALA A 106 -1.88 18.19 -11.20
C ALA A 106 -1.31 18.41 -9.79
N ILE A 107 -1.89 19.35 -9.03
CA ILE A 107 -1.49 19.63 -7.64
C ILE A 107 -1.73 18.41 -6.75
N HIS A 108 -2.92 17.80 -6.85
CA HIS A 108 -3.25 16.62 -6.06
C HIS A 108 -2.39 15.41 -6.44
N LEU A 109 -2.11 15.19 -7.74
CA LEU A 109 -1.22 14.11 -8.15
C LEU A 109 0.22 14.28 -7.63
N GLU A 110 0.76 15.51 -7.63
CA GLU A 110 2.10 15.74 -7.09
C GLU A 110 2.13 15.54 -5.56
N GLN A 111 1.08 15.97 -4.86
CA GLN A 111 0.94 15.71 -3.43
C GLN A 111 0.82 14.21 -3.13
N ALA A 112 0.09 13.46 -3.97
CA ALA A 112 0.00 12.01 -3.88
C ALA A 112 1.38 11.35 -4.08
N ARG A 113 2.09 11.73 -5.14
CA ARG A 113 3.46 11.25 -5.43
C ARG A 113 4.38 11.48 -4.23
N GLN A 114 4.41 12.70 -3.68
CA GLN A 114 5.30 13.03 -2.57
C GLN A 114 4.99 12.22 -1.30
N ALA A 115 3.71 12.08 -0.94
CA ALA A 115 3.29 11.30 0.22
C ALA A 115 3.62 9.81 0.03
N LEU A 116 3.31 9.24 -1.13
CA LEU A 116 3.60 7.83 -1.44
C LEU A 116 5.10 7.53 -1.47
N ARG A 117 5.93 8.43 -2.04
CA ARG A 117 7.40 8.32 -1.97
C ARG A 117 7.90 8.34 -0.54
N THR A 118 7.32 9.17 0.31
CA THR A 118 7.66 9.22 1.74
C THR A 118 7.23 7.94 2.45
N SER A 119 6.06 7.40 2.13
CA SER A 119 5.57 6.12 2.67
C SER A 119 6.50 4.96 2.33
N VAL A 120 6.84 4.77 1.05
CA VAL A 120 7.74 3.67 0.62
C VAL A 120 9.17 3.85 1.15
N ALA A 121 9.65 5.08 1.33
CA ALA A 121 10.95 5.31 1.97
C ALA A 121 10.97 4.89 3.44
N ARG A 122 9.83 4.95 4.15
CA ARG A 122 9.70 4.55 5.56
C ARG A 122 9.42 3.06 5.72
N ALA A 123 8.62 2.49 4.83
CA ALA A 123 8.22 1.09 4.86
C ALA A 123 8.43 0.44 3.48
N PRO A 124 9.70 0.26 3.05
CA PRO A 124 10.00 -0.21 1.69
C PRO A 124 9.49 -1.62 1.39
N ALA A 125 9.30 -2.44 2.41
CA ALA A 125 8.76 -3.80 2.28
C ALA A 125 7.22 -3.85 2.18
N ASN A 126 6.52 -2.72 2.26
CA ASN A 126 5.06 -2.69 2.10
C ASN A 126 4.69 -2.55 0.61
N PRO A 127 4.05 -3.55 -0.02
CA PRO A 127 3.71 -3.52 -1.46
C PRO A 127 2.58 -2.54 -1.82
N TYR A 128 1.74 -2.15 -0.85
CA TYR A 128 0.56 -1.32 -1.10
C TYR A 128 0.89 0.09 -1.64
N PRO A 129 1.71 0.90 -0.94
CA PRO A 129 2.08 2.24 -1.43
C PRO A 129 2.87 2.20 -2.75
N TRP A 130 3.60 1.12 -3.04
CA TRP A 130 4.25 0.93 -4.35
C TRP A 130 3.23 0.81 -5.49
N THR A 131 2.14 0.08 -5.29
CA THR A 131 1.06 -0.06 -6.28
C THR A 131 0.39 1.29 -6.54
N LEU A 132 0.08 2.04 -5.47
CA LEU A 132 -0.49 3.39 -5.59
C LEU A 132 0.47 4.36 -6.28
N LEU A 133 1.77 4.27 -6.00
CA LEU A 133 2.78 5.11 -6.62
C LEU A 133 2.87 4.82 -8.13
N ALA A 134 2.86 3.55 -8.52
CA ALA A 134 2.85 3.17 -9.94
C ALA A 134 1.67 3.80 -10.69
N TYR A 135 0.47 3.69 -10.14
CA TYR A 135 -0.72 4.28 -10.74
C TYR A 135 -0.68 5.82 -10.75
N THR A 136 -0.19 6.44 -9.67
CA THR A 136 -0.02 7.90 -9.59
C THR A 136 0.97 8.40 -10.65
N GLU A 137 2.11 7.73 -10.84
CA GLU A 137 3.09 8.08 -11.88
C GLU A 137 2.50 7.94 -13.30
N PHE A 138 1.70 6.89 -13.51
CA PHE A 138 0.94 6.74 -14.76
C PHE A 138 -0.05 7.90 -14.96
N LEU A 139 -0.82 8.29 -13.93
CA LEU A 139 -1.79 9.38 -14.03
C LEU A 139 -1.15 10.75 -14.33
N ILE A 140 0.09 10.97 -13.89
CA ILE A 140 0.84 12.22 -14.12
C ILE A 140 1.38 12.27 -15.54
N THR A 141 1.95 11.18 -16.03
CA THR A 141 2.63 11.14 -17.32
C THR A 141 1.74 10.69 -18.48
N ALA A 142 0.58 10.12 -18.16
CA ALA A 142 -0.31 9.39 -19.07
C ALA A 142 0.38 8.25 -19.84
N LYS A 143 1.48 7.72 -19.29
CA LYS A 143 2.32 6.69 -19.90
C LYS A 143 2.90 5.75 -18.84
N TRP A 144 3.16 4.51 -19.23
CA TRP A 144 3.93 3.58 -18.42
C TRP A 144 5.43 3.86 -18.59
N ALA A 145 5.88 4.98 -18.02
CA ALA A 145 7.29 5.36 -18.01
C ALA A 145 8.05 4.66 -16.86
N GLU A 146 9.39 4.72 -16.89
CA GLU A 146 10.25 4.02 -15.93
C GLU A 146 9.87 4.25 -14.44
N PRO A 147 9.49 5.45 -13.96
CA PRO A 147 9.06 5.62 -12.57
C PRO A 147 7.81 4.78 -12.22
N ALA A 148 6.84 4.68 -13.14
CA ALA A 148 5.63 3.89 -12.94
C ALA A 148 5.94 2.38 -12.98
N ILE A 149 6.76 1.94 -13.94
CA ILE A 149 7.19 0.54 -14.08
C ILE A 149 8.02 0.11 -12.88
N ALA A 150 8.98 0.92 -12.43
CA ALA A 150 9.82 0.62 -11.28
C ALA A 150 8.98 0.49 -10.00
N ALA A 151 8.00 1.37 -9.79
CA ALA A 151 7.09 1.26 -8.65
C ALA A 151 6.21 -0.01 -8.74
N LEU A 152 5.72 -0.35 -9.94
CA LEU A 152 4.94 -1.56 -10.17
C LEU A 152 5.76 -2.83 -9.90
N ARG A 153 7.00 -2.89 -10.43
CA ARG A 153 7.98 -3.96 -10.16
C ARG A 153 8.20 -4.12 -8.66
N MET A 154 8.46 -3.03 -7.94
CA MET A 154 8.64 -3.07 -6.49
C MET A 154 7.39 -3.55 -5.74
N SER A 155 6.18 -3.22 -6.22
CA SER A 155 4.94 -3.72 -5.64
C SER A 155 4.78 -5.24 -5.75
N ILE A 156 5.37 -5.86 -6.78
CA ILE A 156 5.38 -7.32 -6.95
C ILE A 156 6.47 -7.92 -6.08
N LEU A 157 7.70 -7.41 -6.16
CA LEU A 157 8.86 -7.95 -5.44
C LEU A 157 8.71 -7.92 -3.91
N THR A 158 8.04 -6.90 -3.37
CA THR A 158 7.90 -6.73 -1.91
C THR A 158 6.71 -7.45 -1.30
N GLY A 159 5.83 -8.04 -2.12
CA GLY A 159 4.69 -8.82 -1.64
C GLY A 159 4.15 -9.75 -2.71
N PRO A 160 4.93 -10.70 -3.24
CA PRO A 160 4.52 -11.50 -4.41
C PRO A 160 3.24 -12.30 -4.16
N HIS A 161 2.99 -12.73 -2.92
CA HIS A 161 1.84 -13.57 -2.54
C HIS A 161 0.85 -12.84 -1.61
N GLU A 162 0.61 -11.55 -1.82
CA GLU A 162 -0.40 -10.78 -1.06
C GLU A 162 -1.78 -10.84 -1.75
N PRO A 163 -2.75 -11.64 -1.24
CA PRO A 163 -4.00 -11.90 -1.95
C PRO A 163 -4.83 -10.64 -2.18
N ARG A 164 -4.81 -9.70 -1.23
CA ARG A 164 -5.59 -8.45 -1.31
C ARG A 164 -5.14 -7.54 -2.45
N MET A 165 -3.93 -7.75 -2.98
CA MET A 165 -3.29 -6.89 -3.97
C MET A 165 -3.11 -7.54 -5.33
N VAL A 166 -3.40 -8.84 -5.46
CA VAL A 166 -3.16 -9.56 -6.71
C VAL A 166 -3.95 -8.95 -7.87
N TRP A 167 -5.22 -8.58 -7.63
CA TRP A 167 -6.12 -8.07 -8.66
C TRP A 167 -5.75 -6.68 -9.17
N SER A 168 -5.43 -5.75 -8.26
CA SER A 168 -5.03 -4.39 -8.63
C SER A 168 -3.69 -4.40 -9.36
N ARG A 169 -2.70 -5.15 -8.87
CA ARG A 169 -1.39 -5.28 -9.51
C ARG A 169 -1.48 -5.96 -10.87
N LEU A 170 -2.25 -7.04 -11.01
CA LEU A 170 -2.45 -7.70 -12.30
C LEU A 170 -3.13 -6.78 -13.30
N ARG A 171 -4.20 -6.08 -12.91
CA ARG A 171 -4.85 -5.11 -13.80
C ARG A 171 -3.85 -4.06 -14.30
N LEU A 172 -3.08 -3.44 -13.42
CA LEU A 172 -2.08 -2.44 -13.80
C LEU A 172 -1.00 -3.04 -14.70
N SER A 173 -0.51 -4.24 -14.37
CA SER A 173 0.53 -4.94 -15.14
C SER A 173 0.10 -5.33 -16.54
N LEU A 174 -1.13 -5.80 -16.70
CA LEU A 174 -1.69 -6.16 -17.99
C LEU A 174 -1.92 -4.92 -18.86
N ILE A 175 -2.36 -3.81 -18.26
CA ILE A 175 -2.45 -2.51 -18.98
C ILE A 175 -1.06 -2.00 -19.37
N ALA A 176 -0.04 -2.24 -18.53
CA ALA A 176 1.34 -1.83 -18.78
C ALA A 176 2.12 -2.74 -19.72
N TRP A 177 1.56 -3.88 -20.14
CA TRP A 177 2.28 -5.02 -20.71
C TRP A 177 3.27 -4.67 -21.84
N ASP A 178 2.84 -3.82 -22.76
CA ASP A 178 3.65 -3.42 -23.92
C ASP A 178 4.85 -2.55 -23.54
N SER A 179 4.81 -1.90 -22.37
CA SER A 179 5.91 -1.09 -21.83
C SER A 179 6.84 -1.87 -20.89
N LEU A 180 6.46 -3.08 -20.47
CA LEU A 180 7.26 -3.91 -19.57
C LEU A 180 8.45 -4.55 -20.30
N GLY A 181 9.61 -4.56 -19.64
CA GLY A 181 10.77 -5.35 -20.08
C GLY A 181 10.58 -6.84 -19.82
N GLU A 182 11.47 -7.68 -20.36
CA GLU A 182 11.39 -9.14 -20.25
C GLU A 182 11.32 -9.60 -18.78
N GLN A 183 12.21 -9.09 -17.93
CA GLN A 183 12.23 -9.44 -16.50
C GLN A 183 10.93 -9.06 -15.77
N ASP A 184 10.31 -7.93 -16.13
CA ASP A 184 9.05 -7.52 -15.53
C ASP A 184 7.89 -8.38 -16.02
N ARG A 185 7.91 -8.77 -17.30
CA ARG A 185 6.92 -9.70 -17.87
C ARG A 185 6.96 -11.03 -17.14
N ASP A 186 8.14 -11.57 -16.85
CA ASP A 186 8.28 -12.82 -16.09
C ASP A 186 7.60 -12.73 -14.71
N LEU A 187 7.79 -11.61 -13.99
CA LEU A 187 7.11 -11.36 -12.72
C LEU A 187 5.58 -11.35 -12.89
N VAL A 188 5.08 -10.72 -13.95
CA VAL A 188 3.63 -10.69 -14.24
C VAL A 188 3.10 -12.08 -14.59
N MET A 189 3.85 -12.90 -15.32
CA MET A 189 3.48 -14.27 -15.63
C MET A 189 3.38 -15.12 -14.36
N GLU A 190 4.29 -14.93 -13.39
CA GLU A 190 4.18 -15.56 -12.07
C GLU A 190 2.93 -15.09 -11.31
N GLN A 191 2.63 -13.79 -11.33
CA GLN A 191 1.41 -13.27 -10.71
C GLN A 191 0.12 -13.81 -11.37
N LEU A 192 0.13 -14.08 -12.68
CA LEU A 192 -1.00 -14.72 -13.37
C LEU A 192 -1.22 -16.16 -12.90
N ARG A 193 -0.14 -16.94 -12.71
CA ARG A 193 -0.23 -18.30 -12.15
C ARG A 193 -0.75 -18.27 -10.71
N TYR A 194 -0.22 -17.37 -9.89
CA TYR A 194 -0.68 -17.22 -8.51
C TYR A 194 -2.16 -16.81 -8.44
N ALA A 195 -2.60 -15.88 -9.29
CA ALA A 195 -4.01 -15.50 -9.36
C ALA A 195 -4.92 -16.63 -9.86
N TRP A 196 -4.43 -17.46 -10.77
CA TRP A 196 -5.12 -18.68 -11.19
C TRP A 196 -5.34 -19.64 -10.02
N GLU A 197 -4.31 -19.88 -9.20
CA GLU A 197 -4.44 -20.73 -8.01
C GLU A 197 -5.42 -20.18 -6.96
N LEU A 198 -5.52 -18.84 -6.85
CA LEU A 198 -6.42 -18.20 -5.90
C LEU A 198 -7.90 -18.26 -6.34
N GLU A 199 -8.20 -17.71 -7.52
CA GLU A 199 -9.58 -17.59 -8.03
C GLU A 199 -9.60 -17.65 -9.58
N PRO A 200 -9.66 -18.84 -10.19
CA PRO A 200 -9.63 -19.02 -11.64
C PRO A 200 -10.68 -18.18 -12.40
N ASP A 201 -11.92 -18.15 -11.90
CA ASP A 201 -13.00 -17.39 -12.53
C ASP A 201 -12.75 -15.88 -12.53
N THR A 202 -12.13 -15.36 -11.47
CA THR A 202 -11.82 -13.94 -11.33
C THR A 202 -10.70 -13.55 -12.29
N VAL A 203 -9.63 -14.36 -12.41
CA VAL A 203 -8.55 -14.07 -13.36
C VAL A 203 -9.01 -14.20 -14.82
N VAL A 204 -9.84 -15.20 -15.15
CA VAL A 204 -10.42 -15.35 -16.50
C VAL A 204 -11.21 -14.12 -16.90
N LYS A 205 -12.13 -13.66 -16.03
CA LYS A 205 -12.90 -12.43 -16.26
C LYS A 205 -12.00 -11.22 -16.43
N LEU A 206 -10.96 -11.08 -15.60
CA LEU A 206 -10.01 -9.98 -15.70
C LEU A 206 -9.29 -9.96 -17.06
N VAL A 207 -8.74 -11.09 -17.49
CA VAL A 207 -7.98 -11.14 -18.75
C VAL A 207 -8.87 -11.02 -19.98
N GLN A 208 -10.11 -11.52 -19.93
CA GLN A 208 -11.09 -11.28 -20.99
C GLN A 208 -11.42 -9.80 -21.12
N ASN A 209 -11.72 -9.13 -20.00
CA ASN A 209 -12.02 -7.70 -19.98
C ASN A 209 -10.88 -6.82 -20.50
N LEU A 210 -9.63 -7.29 -20.37
CA LEU A 210 -8.44 -6.58 -20.83
C LEU A 210 -7.89 -7.12 -22.16
N ASN A 211 -8.58 -8.05 -22.83
CA ASN A 211 -8.11 -8.74 -24.04
C ASN A 211 -6.73 -9.40 -23.89
N ALA A 212 -6.41 -9.89 -22.69
CA ALA A 212 -5.13 -10.46 -22.29
C ALA A 212 -5.16 -11.99 -22.16
N THR A 213 -6.18 -12.68 -22.69
CA THR A 213 -6.35 -14.14 -22.57
C THR A 213 -5.12 -14.94 -23.03
N ASN A 214 -4.44 -14.49 -24.08
CA ASN A 214 -3.23 -15.15 -24.57
C ASN A 214 -2.07 -15.10 -23.57
N LEU A 215 -2.02 -14.08 -22.70
CA LEU A 215 -1.03 -14.01 -21.63
C LEU A 215 -1.33 -15.04 -20.54
N LEU A 216 -2.59 -15.22 -20.17
CA LEU A 216 -2.97 -16.28 -19.22
C LEU A 216 -2.67 -17.68 -19.79
N ARG A 217 -2.98 -17.92 -21.07
CA ARG A 217 -2.59 -19.16 -21.77
C ARG A 217 -1.09 -19.39 -21.72
N ALA A 218 -0.30 -18.38 -22.06
CA ALA A 218 1.16 -18.47 -22.01
C ALA A 218 1.68 -18.71 -20.57
N ALA A 219 1.01 -18.16 -19.56
CA ALA A 219 1.41 -18.36 -18.16
C ALA A 219 1.17 -19.81 -17.71
N LEU A 220 0.07 -20.42 -18.15
CA LEU A 220 -0.32 -21.77 -17.75
C LEU A 220 0.18 -22.88 -18.67
N ILE A 221 0.82 -22.56 -19.81
CA ILE A 221 1.19 -23.56 -20.84
C ILE A 221 2.05 -24.73 -20.32
N ALA A 222 2.85 -24.49 -19.27
CA ALA A 222 3.69 -25.51 -18.66
C ALA A 222 2.88 -26.53 -17.82
N ASP A 223 1.71 -26.13 -17.34
CA ASP A 223 0.79 -26.96 -16.56
C ASP A 223 -0.36 -27.42 -17.46
N LYS A 224 -0.32 -28.70 -17.86
CA LYS A 224 -1.32 -29.27 -18.77
C LYS A 224 -2.73 -29.29 -18.17
N GLU A 225 -2.84 -29.47 -16.87
CA GLU A 225 -4.14 -29.53 -16.19
C GLU A 225 -4.75 -28.13 -16.11
N ALA A 226 -3.99 -27.16 -15.62
CA ALA A 226 -4.43 -25.75 -15.57
C ALA A 226 -4.74 -25.19 -16.97
N SER A 227 -3.95 -25.55 -17.98
CA SER A 227 -4.21 -25.14 -19.35
C SER A 227 -5.49 -25.75 -19.92
N ALA A 228 -5.79 -27.02 -19.63
CA ALA A 228 -7.04 -27.65 -20.08
C ALA A 228 -8.25 -27.03 -19.39
N GLU A 229 -8.15 -26.80 -18.08
CA GLU A 229 -9.19 -26.16 -17.29
C GLU A 229 -9.49 -24.73 -17.77
N LEU A 230 -8.46 -23.96 -18.14
CA LEU A 230 -8.62 -22.64 -18.75
C LEU A 230 -9.47 -22.71 -20.02
N GLU A 231 -9.15 -23.61 -20.94
CA GLU A 231 -9.89 -23.71 -22.20
C GLU A 231 -11.34 -24.16 -21.98
N ASP A 232 -11.60 -25.03 -21.01
CA ASP A 232 -12.96 -25.42 -20.64
C ASP A 232 -13.75 -24.22 -20.08
N ARG A 233 -13.15 -23.42 -19.18
CA ARG A 233 -13.77 -22.19 -18.64
C ARG A 233 -14.02 -21.13 -19.72
N LEU A 234 -13.07 -20.95 -20.65
CA LEU A 234 -13.24 -20.03 -21.78
C LEU A 234 -14.39 -20.46 -22.70
N ARG A 235 -14.53 -21.77 -22.99
CA ARG A 235 -15.66 -22.31 -23.76
C ARG A 235 -17.00 -22.11 -23.06
N GLN A 236 -17.05 -22.30 -21.74
CA GLN A 236 -18.28 -22.06 -20.97
C GLN A 236 -18.68 -20.59 -20.93
N ALA A 237 -17.70 -19.68 -20.90
CA ALA A 237 -17.95 -18.24 -20.90
C ALA A 237 -18.45 -17.70 -22.27
N ASN A 238 -18.06 -18.35 -23.37
CA ASN A 238 -18.45 -17.98 -24.74
C ASN A 238 -18.94 -19.22 -25.52
N PRO A 239 -20.19 -19.67 -25.32
CA PRO A 239 -20.72 -20.87 -25.98
C PRO A 239 -20.88 -20.74 -27.51
N ASP A 240 -20.85 -19.51 -28.04
CA ASP A 240 -21.11 -19.19 -29.45
C ASP A 240 -19.85 -18.88 -30.29
N SER A 241 -18.64 -19.06 -29.74
CA SER A 241 -17.35 -18.84 -30.41
C SER A 241 -16.57 -20.13 -30.62
#